data_AF-A0A7J6R1B3-F1
#
_entry.id   AF-A0A7J6R1B3-F1
#
_cell.length_a   1.000
_cell.length_b   1.000
_cell.length_c   1.000
_cell.angle_alpha   90.00
_cell.angle_beta   90.00
_cell.angle_gamma   90.00
#
_symmetry.space_group_name_H-M   'P 1'
#
loop_
_entity.id
_entity.type
_entity.pdbx_description
1 polymer ?
#
loop_
_entity_poly.entity_id
_entity_poly.type
_entity_poly.pdbx_seq_one_letter_code
_entity_poly.pdbx_strand_id
1 'polypeptide(L)'
;TPIDADEAKAAGIVDIVVQRKTDMDSALQAVADRIRLSEPHAVSELKKLAFNMEKKEMGTAELTRSVATVIAHLRAGKEAAEGIRALKQRREPEWASVHVEVPSVVGPGINLKTESRI
;
A
#
# COMPACT_ATOMS: atom_id res chain seq x y z
N THR A 1 19.81 20.37 3.35
CA THR A 1 18.99 21.21 4.24
C THR A 1 17.79 20.38 4.68
N PRO A 2 17.40 20.40 5.97
CA PRO A 2 16.14 19.78 6.39
C PRO A 2 14.96 20.41 5.65
N ILE A 3 13.95 19.61 5.31
CA ILE A 3 12.68 20.05 4.71
C ILE A 3 11.53 19.73 5.68
N ASP A 4 10.43 20.49 5.61
CA ASP A 4 9.24 20.20 6.40
C ASP A 4 8.29 19.19 5.73
N ALA A 5 7.20 18.84 6.40
CA ALA A 5 6.25 17.83 5.93
C ALA A 5 5.48 18.28 4.68
N ASP A 6 5.15 19.57 4.59
CA ASP A 6 4.39 20.12 3.45
C ASP A 6 5.29 20.22 2.22
N GLU A 7 6.54 20.64 2.40
CA GLU A 7 7.58 20.59 1.38
C GLU A 7 7.83 19.15 0.89
N ALA A 8 7.95 18.19 1.81
CA ALA A 8 8.11 16.77 1.45
C ALA A 8 6.91 16.23 0.66
N LYS A 9 5.70 16.68 1.00
CA LYS A 9 4.47 16.31 0.26
C LYS A 9 4.45 16.92 -1.13
N ALA A 10 4.81 18.20 -1.27
CA ALA A 10 4.90 18.89 -2.55
C ALA A 10 5.96 18.27 -3.46
N ALA A 11 7.07 17.79 -2.89
CA ALA A 11 8.14 17.10 -3.60
C ALA A 11 7.82 15.63 -3.95
N GLY A 12 6.67 15.08 -3.50
CA GLY A 12 6.29 13.69 -3.76
C GLY A 12 7.03 12.65 -2.92
N ILE A 13 7.69 13.06 -1.84
CA ILE A 13 8.44 12.16 -0.94
C ILE A 13 7.49 11.43 0.01
N VAL A 14 6.42 12.10 0.44
CA VAL A 14 5.36 11.53 1.29
C VAL A 14 4.00 11.64 0.64
N ASP A 15 3.15 10.62 0.84
CA ASP A 15 1.81 10.58 0.26
C ASP A 15 0.75 11.28 1.12
N ILE A 16 0.93 11.35 2.44
CA ILE A 16 -0.08 11.87 3.36
C ILE A 16 0.62 12.71 4.44
N VAL A 17 0.09 13.91 4.69
CA VAL A 17 0.46 14.75 5.82
C VAL A 17 -0.80 14.97 6.65
N VAL A 18 -0.71 14.72 7.95
CA VAL A 18 -1.79 14.98 8.90
C VAL A 18 -1.50 16.27 9.66
N GLN A 19 -2.53 17.10 9.86
CA GLN A 19 -2.40 18.41 10.50
C GLN A 19 -2.22 18.30 12.01
N ARG A 20 -2.78 17.26 12.63
CA ARG A 20 -2.71 17.03 14.07
C ARG A 20 -2.13 15.64 14.34
N LYS A 21 -1.27 15.54 15.35
CA LYS A 21 -0.71 14.26 15.80
C LYS A 21 -1.79 13.23 16.14
N THR A 22 -2.92 13.68 16.71
CA THR A 22 -4.06 12.82 17.06
C THR A 22 -4.71 12.14 15.87
N ASP A 23 -4.52 12.66 14.65
CA ASP A 23 -5.10 12.09 13.44
C ASP A 23 -4.20 10.99 12.83
N MET A 24 -2.97 10.82 13.34
CA MET A 24 -1.99 9.88 12.81
C MET A 24 -2.50 8.43 12.79
N ASP A 25 -3.05 7.95 13.90
CA ASP A 25 -3.55 6.58 14.02
C ASP A 25 -4.71 6.33 13.04
N SER A 26 -5.57 7.34 12.85
CA SER A 26 -6.69 7.24 11.90
C SER A 26 -6.21 7.19 10.44
N ALA A 27 -5.18 7.97 10.09
CA ALA A 27 -4.59 7.97 8.77
C ALA A 27 -3.86 6.66 8.48
N LEU A 28 -3.13 6.14 9.47
CA LEU A 28 -2.48 4.83 9.40
C LEU A 28 -3.52 3.72 9.19
N GLN A 29 -4.60 3.73 9.99
CA GLN A 29 -5.67 2.74 9.86
C GLN A 29 -6.31 2.78 8.48
N ALA A 30 -6.59 3.97 7.94
CA ALA A 30 -7.16 4.12 6.60
C ALA A 30 -6.25 3.53 5.50
N VAL A 31 -4.92 3.68 5.63
CA VAL A 31 -3.96 3.06 4.70
C VAL A 31 -3.94 1.54 4.88
N ALA A 32 -3.88 1.06 6.13
CA ALA A 32 -3.87 -0.37 6.44
C ALA A 32 -5.14 -1.06 5.91
N ASP A 33 -6.31 -0.45 6.07
CA ASP A 33 -7.59 -0.97 5.58
C ASP A 33 -7.61 -1.06 4.05
N ARG A 34 -7.09 -0.03 3.35
CA ARG A 34 -6.97 -0.07 1.88
C ARG A 34 -6.09 -1.22 1.41
N ILE A 35 -4.97 -1.47 2.09
CA ILE A 35 -4.07 -2.58 1.78
C ILE A 35 -4.76 -3.92 2.07
N ARG A 36 -5.37 -4.06 3.24
CA ARG A 36 -6.09 -5.27 3.68
C ARG A 36 -7.22 -5.66 2.72
N LEU A 37 -7.95 -4.68 2.21
CA LEU A 37 -9.07 -4.91 1.28
C LEU A 37 -8.60 -5.21 -0.15
N SER A 38 -7.33 -4.93 -0.49
CA SER A 38 -6.81 -5.16 -1.83
C SER A 38 -6.46 -6.63 -2.06
N GLU A 39 -6.68 -7.10 -3.28
CA GLU A 39 -6.28 -8.45 -3.72
C GLU A 39 -4.75 -8.62 -3.59
N PRO A 40 -4.24 -9.48 -2.70
CA PRO A 40 -2.81 -9.53 -2.37
C PRO A 40 -1.96 -9.97 -3.56
N HIS A 41 -2.41 -10.96 -4.34
CA HIS A 41 -1.67 -11.42 -5.51
C HIS A 41 -1.64 -10.34 -6.60
N ALA A 42 -2.79 -9.72 -6.91
CA ALA A 42 -2.83 -8.62 -7.88
C ALA A 42 -1.96 -7.42 -7.49
N VAL A 43 -1.98 -7.00 -6.22
CA VAL A 43 -1.11 -5.90 -5.75
C VAL A 43 0.36 -6.25 -5.93
N SER A 44 0.76 -7.48 -5.60
CA SER A 44 2.13 -7.97 -5.82
C SER A 44 2.53 -7.89 -7.30
N GLU A 45 1.72 -8.45 -8.20
CA GLU A 45 2.04 -8.50 -9.64
C GLU A 45 2.04 -7.10 -10.28
N LEU A 46 1.10 -6.24 -9.90
CA LEU A 46 1.07 -4.85 -10.40
C LEU A 46 2.26 -4.04 -9.88
N LYS A 47 2.67 -4.24 -8.63
CA LYS A 47 3.87 -3.59 -8.08
C LYS A 47 5.11 -4.04 -8.85
N LYS A 48 5.30 -5.35 -9.07
CA LYS A 48 6.40 -5.88 -9.88
C LYS A 48 6.40 -5.30 -11.29
N LEU A 49 5.23 -5.22 -11.93
CA LEU A 49 5.08 -4.65 -13.26
C LEU A 49 5.53 -3.18 -13.28
N ALA A 50 5.04 -2.35 -12.35
CA ALA A 50 5.41 -0.94 -12.25
C ALA A 50 6.93 -0.74 -12.08
N PHE A 51 7.56 -1.49 -11.17
CA PHE A 51 9.02 -1.41 -10.95
C PHE A 51 9.86 -1.94 -12.12
N ASN A 52 9.34 -2.90 -12.89
CA ASN A 52 10.06 -3.45 -14.04
C ASN A 52 9.94 -2.54 -15.27
N MET A 53 8.83 -1.80 -15.40
CA MET A 53 8.65 -0.80 -16.46
C MET A 53 9.68 0.33 -16.36
N GLU A 54 10.01 0.76 -15.14
CA GLU A 54 11.03 1.80 -14.90
C GLU A 54 12.44 1.38 -15.35
N LYS A 55 12.71 0.07 -15.36
CA LYS A 55 14.05 -0.48 -15.63
C LYS A 55 14.30 -0.82 -17.10
N LYS A 56 13.31 -0.71 -17.96
CA LYS A 56 13.40 -1.12 -19.37
C LYS A 56 12.95 -0.01 -20.29
N GLU A 57 13.75 0.29 -21.30
CA GLU A 57 13.28 1.06 -22.45
C GLU A 57 12.34 0.19 -23.29
N MET A 58 11.07 0.12 -22.88
CA MET A 58 10.03 -0.56 -23.64
C MET A 58 9.31 0.45 -24.53
N GLY A 59 9.12 0.10 -25.80
CA GLY A 59 8.22 0.87 -26.66
C GLY A 59 6.77 0.78 -26.16
N THR A 60 5.97 1.81 -26.40
CA THR A 60 4.56 1.91 -25.94
C THR A 60 3.72 0.67 -26.29
N ALA A 61 3.92 0.06 -27.46
CA ALA A 61 3.20 -1.13 -27.88
C ALA A 61 3.56 -2.39 -27.05
N GLU A 62 4.83 -2.55 -26.74
CA GLU A 62 5.31 -3.65 -25.90
C GLU A 62 4.82 -3.49 -24.46
N LEU A 63 4.88 -2.25 -23.96
CA LEU A 63 4.37 -1.91 -22.64
C LEU A 63 2.88 -2.25 -22.50
N THR A 64 2.07 -1.79 -23.46
CA THR A 64 0.62 -2.05 -23.49
C THR A 64 0.34 -3.55 -23.49
N ARG A 65 1.07 -4.32 -24.28
CA ARG A 65 0.92 -5.77 -24.34
C ARG A 65 1.28 -6.45 -23.02
N SER A 66 2.36 -6.00 -22.36
CA SER A 66 2.80 -6.55 -21.08
C SER A 66 1.74 -6.31 -20.00
N VAL A 67 1.25 -5.08 -19.89
CA VAL A 67 0.19 -4.69 -18.94
C VAL A 67 -1.10 -5.49 -19.19
N ALA A 68 -1.54 -5.57 -20.46
CA ALA A 68 -2.74 -6.32 -20.81
C ALA A 68 -2.63 -7.81 -20.46
N THR A 69 -1.45 -8.41 -20.67
CA THR A 69 -1.20 -9.82 -20.36
C THR A 69 -1.29 -10.08 -18.85
N VAL A 70 -0.66 -9.24 -18.03
CA VAL A 70 -0.73 -9.35 -16.56
C VAL A 70 -2.18 -9.21 -16.07
N ILE A 71 -2.90 -8.18 -16.53
CA ILE A 71 -4.30 -7.96 -16.14
C ILE A 71 -5.19 -9.13 -16.55
N ALA A 72 -5.02 -9.66 -17.77
CA ALA A 72 -5.81 -10.80 -18.24
C ALA A 72 -5.58 -12.04 -17.36
N HIS A 73 -4.33 -12.31 -16.98
CA HIS A 73 -3.99 -13.43 -16.09
C HIS A 73 -4.60 -13.27 -14.70
N LEU A 74 -4.48 -12.08 -14.10
CA LEU A 74 -5.07 -11.78 -12.78
C LEU A 74 -6.60 -11.96 -12.80
N ARG A 75 -7.28 -11.46 -13.85
CA ARG A 75 -8.74 -11.60 -13.98
C ARG A 75 -9.24 -13.03 -14.12
N ALA A 76 -8.42 -13.95 -14.63
CA ALA A 76 -8.76 -15.36 -14.70
C ALA A 76 -8.48 -16.13 -13.40
N GLY A 77 -7.89 -15.46 -12.39
CA GLY A 77 -7.47 -16.05 -11.13
C GLY A 77 -8.60 -16.29 -10.13
N LYS A 78 -8.27 -17.07 -9.09
CA LYS A 78 -9.19 -17.39 -7.98
C LYS A 78 -9.56 -16.15 -7.17
N GLU A 79 -8.60 -15.28 -6.90
CA GLU A 79 -8.84 -14.07 -6.12
C GLU A 79 -9.78 -13.10 -6.86
N ALA A 80 -9.62 -12.93 -8.18
CA ALA A 80 -10.58 -12.17 -8.99
C ALA A 80 -12.02 -12.74 -8.93
N ALA A 81 -12.16 -14.06 -9.03
CA ALA A 81 -13.46 -14.72 -8.91
C ALA A 81 -14.08 -14.52 -7.51
N GLU A 82 -13.28 -14.60 -6.46
CA GLU A 82 -13.70 -14.36 -5.08
C GLU A 82 -14.06 -12.88 -4.84
N GLY A 83 -13.30 -11.93 -5.37
CA GLY A 83 -13.64 -10.50 -5.28
C GLY A 83 -15.00 -10.18 -5.90
N ILE A 84 -15.29 -10.77 -7.07
CA ILE A 84 -16.61 -10.64 -7.72
C ILE A 84 -17.71 -11.26 -6.85
N ARG A 85 -17.45 -12.41 -6.23
CA ARG A 85 -18.40 -13.08 -5.34
C ARG A 85 -18.68 -12.26 -4.08
N ALA A 86 -17.64 -11.77 -3.41
CA ALA A 86 -17.73 -10.95 -2.22
C ALA A 86 -18.52 -9.67 -2.47
N LEU A 87 -18.25 -9.00 -3.59
CA LEU A 87 -19.01 -7.81 -4.03
C LEU A 87 -20.49 -8.12 -4.22
N LYS A 88 -20.83 -9.19 -4.94
CA LYS A 88 -22.23 -9.61 -5.15
C LYS A 88 -22.94 -9.93 -3.84
N GLN A 89 -22.23 -10.46 -2.86
CA GLN A 89 -22.74 -10.85 -1.55
C GLN A 89 -22.71 -9.71 -0.52
N ARG A 90 -22.18 -8.53 -0.87
CA ARG A 90 -22.01 -7.38 0.06
C ARG A 90 -21.24 -7.76 1.33
N ARG A 91 -20.25 -8.63 1.20
CA ARG A 91 -19.34 -9.00 2.27
C ARG A 91 -17.91 -8.63 1.90
N GLU A 92 -17.04 -8.59 2.90
CA GLU A 92 -15.61 -8.51 2.65
C GLU A 92 -15.11 -9.80 1.96
N PRO A 93 -14.07 -9.69 1.11
CA PRO A 93 -13.45 -10.86 0.50
C PRO A 93 -12.69 -11.68 1.54
N GLU A 94 -12.49 -12.97 1.24
CA GLU A 94 -11.87 -13.92 2.18
C GLU A 94 -10.49 -13.46 2.66
N TRP A 95 -9.65 -12.88 1.77
CA TRP A 95 -8.31 -12.38 2.14
C TRP A 95 -8.33 -11.24 3.14
N ALA A 96 -9.42 -10.46 3.19
CA ALA A 96 -9.55 -9.35 4.13
C ALA A 96 -10.00 -9.83 5.52
N SER A 97 -10.59 -11.02 5.62
CA SER A 97 -11.17 -11.55 6.87
C SER A 97 -10.12 -12.11 7.85
N VAL A 98 -8.84 -12.13 7.47
CA VAL A 98 -7.76 -12.64 8.31
C VAL A 98 -7.29 -11.53 9.26
N HIS A 99 -7.62 -11.67 10.55
CA HIS A 99 -6.96 -10.91 11.60
C HIS A 99 -5.58 -11.50 11.85
N VAL A 100 -4.54 -10.77 11.49
CA VAL A 100 -3.19 -11.08 11.93
C VAL A 100 -3.02 -10.47 13.32
N GLU A 101 -2.88 -11.31 14.34
CA GLU A 101 -2.38 -10.85 15.64
C GLU A 101 -0.98 -10.30 15.42
N VAL A 102 -0.83 -8.99 15.51
CA VAL A 102 0.48 -8.35 15.54
C VAL A 102 1.03 -8.64 16.94
N PRO A 103 2.12 -9.43 17.08
CA PRO A 103 2.77 -9.57 18.37
C PRO A 103 3.12 -8.16 18.83
N SER A 104 2.86 -7.81 20.09
CA SER A 104 3.24 -6.50 20.61
C SER A 104 4.75 -6.36 20.50
N VAL A 105 5.23 -5.76 19.41
CA VAL A 105 6.61 -5.35 19.29
C VAL A 105 6.74 -4.13 20.18
N VAL A 106 6.90 -4.38 21.48
CA VAL A 106 7.58 -3.46 22.37
C VAL A 106 9.05 -3.52 21.94
N GLY A 107 9.35 -2.89 20.80
CA GLY A 107 10.71 -2.65 20.40
C GLY A 107 11.38 -1.81 21.50
N PRO A 108 12.67 -2.05 21.81
CA PRO A 108 13.37 -1.24 22.79
C PRO A 108 13.26 0.22 22.33
N GLY A 109 12.65 1.05 23.19
CA GLY A 109 12.23 2.40 22.84
C GLY A 109 13.34 3.17 22.14
N ILE A 110 12.99 3.86 21.06
CA ILE A 110 13.81 4.95 20.53
C ILE A 110 13.91 5.97 21.66
N ASN A 111 14.99 5.89 22.43
CA ASN A 111 15.30 6.81 23.51
C ASN A 111 15.73 8.14 22.86
N LEU A 112 14.75 8.98 22.56
CA LEU A 112 14.98 10.41 22.37
C LEU A 112 15.34 10.94 23.76
N LYS A 113 16.63 10.86 24.11
CA LYS A 113 17.16 11.57 25.26
C LYS A 113 16.82 13.04 25.08
N THR A 114 15.80 13.49 25.80
CA THR A 114 15.61 14.90 26.09
C THR A 114 16.73 15.28 27.04
N GLU A 115 17.85 15.75 26.50
CA GLU A 115 18.78 16.55 27.30
C GLU A 115 18.11 17.89 27.56
N SER A 116 17.32 17.94 28.63
CA SER A 116 17.11 19.17 29.37
C SER A 116 18.45 19.47 30.07
N ARG A 117 19.18 20.45 29.56
CA ARG A 117 20.25 21.12 30.29
C ARG A 117 19.96 22.61 30.28
N ILE A 118 19.50 23.05 31.46
CA ILE A 118 19.64 24.38 32.10
C ILE A 118 19.00 25.55 31.35
#